data_AF-A0A6B3EK71-F1
#
_entry.id   AF-A0A6B3EK71-F1
#
_cell.length_a   1.000
_cell.length_b   1.000
_cell.length_c   1.000
_cell.angle_alpha   90.00
_cell.angle_beta   90.00
_cell.angle_gamma   90.00
#
_symmetry.space_group_name_H-M   'P 1'
#
loop_
_entity.id
_entity.type
_entity.pdbx_description
1 polymer ?
#
loop_
_entity_poly.entity_id
_entity_poly.type
_entity_poly.pdbx_seq_one_letter_code
_entity_poly.pdbx_strand_id
1 'polypeptide(L)' 'LSLGDVDLAASGDRALWVHGTVTRDDGQELLADLALYDAGDGTPLGRVTGFRAADIDQVSTTVSRTTVDSWLAVPE' A
#
# COMPACT_ATOMS: atom_id res chain seq x y z
N LEU A 1 -16.00 10.86 -7.22
CA LEU A 1 -14.84 9.98 -7.41
C LEU A 1 -15.39 8.59 -7.67
N SER A 2 -15.26 8.04 -8.89
CA SER A 2 -15.70 6.67 -9.17
C SER A 2 -14.46 5.79 -9.32
N LEU A 3 -14.35 4.75 -8.50
CA LEU A 3 -13.46 3.65 -8.78
C LEU A 3 -14.00 2.91 -10.03
N GLY A 4 -13.11 2.51 -10.95
CA GLY A 4 -13.46 1.65 -12.08
C GLY A 4 -13.72 0.21 -11.61
N ASP A 5 -13.54 -0.77 -12.49
CA ASP A 5 -13.60 -2.18 -12.08
C ASP A 5 -12.47 -2.51 -11.10
N VAL A 6 -12.85 -3.08 -9.95
CA VAL A 6 -11.94 -3.59 -8.94
C VAL A 6 -12.08 -5.10 -8.95
N ASP A 7 -11.03 -5.78 -9.39
CA ASP A 7 -10.93 -7.24 -9.26
C ASP A 7 -10.41 -7.59 -7.87
N LEU A 8 -11.25 -8.25 -7.08
CA LEU A 8 -10.94 -8.71 -5.73
C LEU A 8 -10.48 -10.18 -5.72
N ALA A 9 -10.39 -10.83 -6.89
CA ALA A 9 -9.84 -12.17 -6.98
C ALA A 9 -8.37 -12.16 -6.54
N ALA A 10 -7.97 -13.23 -5.84
CA ALA A 10 -6.57 -13.41 -5.49
C ALA A 10 -5.74 -13.43 -6.77
N SER A 11 -4.65 -12.65 -6.82
CA SER A 11 -3.72 -12.64 -7.95
C SER A 11 -2.94 -13.95 -8.15
N GLY A 12 -3.20 -14.97 -7.31
CA GLY A 12 -2.46 -16.23 -7.25
C GLY A 12 -1.08 -16.07 -6.60
N ASP A 13 -0.22 -17.08 -6.76
CA ASP A 13 1.17 -17.11 -6.28
C ASP A 13 2.12 -16.25 -7.15
N ARG A 14 1.65 -15.09 -7.59
CA ARG A 14 2.39 -14.15 -8.42
C ARG A 14 3.26 -13.28 -7.52
N ALA A 15 4.58 -13.27 -7.78
CA ALA A 15 5.48 -12.33 -7.12
C ALA A 15 5.22 -10.90 -7.63
N LEU A 16 5.18 -9.93 -6.72
CA LEU A 16 4.88 -8.53 -7.00
C LEU A 16 5.93 -7.64 -6.35
N TRP A 17 6.23 -6.50 -6.99
CA TRP A 17 6.99 -5.41 -6.36
C TRP A 17 6.12 -4.17 -6.24
N VAL A 18 6.26 -3.49 -5.10
CA VAL A 18 5.62 -2.20 -4.86
C VAL A 18 6.70 -1.14 -4.75
N HIS A 19 6.54 -0.05 -5.49
CA HIS A 19 7.32 1.16 -5.31
C HIS A 19 6.46 2.22 -4.63
N GLY A 20 6.83 2.59 -3.40
CA GLY A 20 6.16 3.65 -2.64
C GLY A 20 6.89 4.98 -2.77
N THR A 21 6.15 6.05 -3.06
CA THR A 21 6.64 7.43 -3.02
C THR A 21 5.95 8.16 -1.88
N VAL A 22 6.70 8.50 -0.83
CA VAL A 22 6.18 9.30 0.29
C VAL A 22 5.92 10.72 -0.18
N THR A 23 4.69 11.21 0.00
CA THR A 23 4.25 12.55 -0.37
C THR A 23 4.12 13.48 0.83
N ARG A 24 3.89 12.93 2.02
CA ARG A 24 3.95 13.64 3.31
C ARG A 24 4.34 12.69 4.43
N ASP A 25 5.15 13.18 5.36
CA ASP A 25 5.44 12.54 6.63
C ASP A 25 5.50 13.64 7.70
N ASP A 26 4.63 13.55 8.70
CA ASP A 26 4.62 14.47 9.85
C ASP A 26 4.93 13.78 11.19
N GLY A 27 5.46 12.56 11.13
CA GLY A 27 5.84 11.77 12.30
C GLY A 27 4.67 11.15 13.06
N GLN A 28 3.42 11.45 12.70
CA GLN A 28 2.22 10.76 13.20
C GLN A 28 1.47 10.07 12.06
N GLU A 29 1.57 10.63 10.86
CA GLU A 29 0.93 10.15 9.66
C GLU A 29 1.88 10.19 8.47
N LEU A 30 1.87 9.10 7.70
CA LEU A 30 2.55 8.98 6.42
C LEU A 30 1.51 8.91 5.30
N LEU A 31 1.65 9.81 4.31
CA LEU A 31 0.96 9.74 3.03
C LEU A 31 1.93 9.29 1.94
N ALA A 32 1.49 8.34 1.13
CA ALA A 32 2.27 7.86 0.00
C ALA A 32 1.40 7.54 -1.21
N ASP A 33 2.02 7.55 -2.38
CA ASP A 33 1.49 6.93 -3.57
C ASP A 33 2.23 5.63 -3.82
N LEU A 34 1.51 4.54 -4.08
CA LEU A 34 2.07 3.22 -4.31
C LEU A 34 1.84 2.82 -5.77
N ALA A 35 2.89 2.39 -6.46
CA ALA A 35 2.81 1.78 -7.78
C ALA A 35 3.15 0.29 -7.68
N LEU A 36 2.29 -0.55 -8.27
CA LEU A 36 2.43 -2.01 -8.26
C LEU A 36 2.95 -2.50 -9.61
N TYR A 37 3.90 -3.41 -9.57
CA TYR A 37 4.52 -4.02 -10.74
C TYR A 37 4.59 -5.53 -10.61
N ASP A 38 4.56 -6.21 -11.76
CA ASP A 38 4.96 -7.60 -11.85
C ASP A 38 6.44 -7.77 -11.52
N ALA A 39 6.79 -8.79 -10.74
CA ALA A 39 8.18 -9.03 -10.36
C ALA A 39 9.05 -9.62 -11.48
N GLY A 40 8.45 -10.35 -12.41
CA GLY A 40 9.15 -11.02 -13.50
C GLY A 40 9.53 -10.06 -14.63
N ASP A 41 8.59 -9.21 -15.04
CA ASP A 41 8.78 -8.35 -16.22
C ASP A 41 8.69 -6.84 -15.93
N GLY A 42 8.34 -6.42 -14.71
CA GLY A 42 8.22 -5.02 -14.35
C GLY A 42 7.00 -4.32 -14.95
N THR A 43 6.04 -5.07 -15.49
CA THR A 43 4.80 -4.51 -16.05
C THR A 43 4.03 -3.76 -14.96
N PRO A 44 3.61 -2.50 -15.19
CA PRO A 44 2.77 -1.78 -14.24
C PRO A 44 1.39 -2.43 -14.16
N LEU A 45 0.99 -2.81 -12.95
CA LEU A 45 -0.28 -3.49 -12.69
C LEU A 45 -1.33 -2.55 -12.10
N GLY A 46 -0.90 -1.50 -11.40
CA GLY A 46 -1.83 -0.56 -10.80
C GLY A 46 -1.16 0.50 -9.95
N ARG A 47 -1.97 1.42 -9.44
CA ARG A 47 -1.53 2.51 -8.57
C ARG A 47 -2.57 2.77 -7.48
N VAL A 48 -2.10 2.95 -6.26
CA VAL A 48 -2.87 3.49 -5.13
C VAL A 48 -2.36 4.89 -4.85
N THR A 49 -3.27 5.85 -4.71
CA THR A 49 -2.90 7.26 -4.44
C THR A 49 -3.45 7.70 -3.11
N GLY A 50 -2.68 8.50 -2.37
CA GLY A 50 -3.10 8.98 -1.06
C GLY A 50 -3.24 7.85 -0.03
N PHE A 51 -2.44 6.79 -0.16
CA PHE A 51 -2.32 5.76 0.87
C PHE A 51 -1.89 6.44 2.17
N ARG A 52 -2.69 6.24 3.23
CA ARG A 52 -2.52 6.86 4.53
C ARG A 52 -2.23 5.77 5.55
N ALA A 53 -1.08 5.90 6.22
CA ALA A 53 -0.74 5.09 7.36
C ALA A 53 -0.58 6.01 8.57
N ALA A 54 -1.43 5.80 9.57
CA ALA A 54 -1.38 6.47 10.86
C ALA A 54 -1.12 5.43 11.95
N ASP A 55 -0.64 5.86 13.11
CA ASP A 55 -0.31 4.97 14.23
C ASP A 55 0.77 3.93 13.87
N ILE A 56 1.74 4.34 13.05
CA ILE A 56 2.99 3.60 12.86
C ILE A 56 3.79 3.77 14.16
N ASP A 57 3.56 2.88 15.12
CA ASP A 57 4.43 2.73 16.28
C ASP A 57 5.88 2.60 15.75
N GLN A 58 6.83 3.37 16.30
CA GLN A 58 8.19 3.55 15.75
C GLN A 58 9.07 2.29 15.84
N VAL A 59 8.60 1.15 15.35
CA VAL A 59 9.17 -0.16 15.62
C VAL A 59 9.72 -0.78 14.33
N SER A 60 11.05 -0.63 14.20
CA SER A 60 12.01 -1.55 13.58
C SER A 60 11.52 -2.39 12.39
N THR A 61 11.82 -1.93 11.16
CA THR A 61 12.15 -2.65 9.88
C THR A 61 11.50 -3.99 9.48
N THR A 62 10.66 -4.61 10.31
CA THR A 62 9.97 -5.88 10.10
C THR A 62 8.60 -5.76 10.73
N VAL A 63 7.60 -5.52 9.88
CA VAL A 63 6.23 -5.28 10.30
C VAL A 63 5.43 -6.56 10.05
N SER A 64 4.70 -7.03 11.06
CA SER A 64 3.83 -8.21 10.93
C SER A 64 2.57 -7.88 10.12
N ARG A 65 1.96 -8.86 9.45
CA ARG A 65 0.67 -8.67 8.74
C ARG A 65 -0.41 -8.09 9.66
N THR A 66 -0.49 -8.58 10.90
CA THR A 66 -1.44 -8.08 11.91
C THR A 66 -1.26 -6.59 12.19
N THR A 67 -0.02 -6.09 12.17
CA THR A 67 0.29 -4.66 12.34
C THR A 67 -0.14 -3.86 11.11
N VAL A 68 0.04 -4.41 9.89
CA VAL A 68 -0.47 -3.78 8.66
C VAL A 68 -1.99 -3.67 8.70
N ASP A 69 -2.68 -4.73 9.13
CA ASP A 69 -4.15 -4.72 9.25
C ASP A 69 -4.64 -3.63 10.23
N SER A 70 -3.86 -3.29 11.27
CA SER A 70 -4.20 -2.21 12.21
C SER A 70 -4.02 -0.79 11.66
N TRP A 71 -3.25 -0.62 10.57
CA TRP A 71 -3.06 0.68 9.91
C TRP A 71 -4.14 1.00 8.88
N LEU A 72 -4.91 -0.01 8.46
CA LEU A 72 -5.97 0.16 7.48
C LEU A 72 -7.22 0.76 8.15
N ALA A 73 -7.31 2.10 8.14
CA ALA A 73 -8.52 2.79 8.54
C ALA A 73 -9.59 2.71 7.43
N VAL A 74 -10.83 2.41 7.81
CA VAL A 74 -11.99 2.53 6.92
C VAL A 74 -12.36 4.02 6.81
N PRO A 75 -12.58 4.58 5.61
CA PRO A 75 -12.99 5.98 5.48
C PRO A 75 -14.39 6.20 6.07
N GLU A 76 -14.59 7.34 6.73
CA GLU A 76 -15.93 7.86 7.13
C GLU A 76 -16.66 8.52 5.96
#